data_AF-A0A4R0GSZ5-F1
#
_entry.id   AF-A0A4R0GSZ5-F1
#
_cell.length_a   1.000
_cell.length_b   1.000
_cell.length_c   1.000
_cell.angle_alpha   90.00
_cell.angle_beta   90.00
_cell.angle_gamma   90.00
#
_symmetry.space_group_name_H-M   'P 1'
#
loop_
_entity.id
_entity.type
_entity.pdbx_description
1 polymer ?
#
loop_
_entity_poly.entity_id
_entity_poly.type
_entity_poly.pdbx_seq_one_letter_code
_entity_poly.pdbx_strand_id
1 'polypeptide(L)'
;MSSDHQLDDALRALARQGGQGGPIPAVTDIRRRGDTRRRRRRTGSVALAAVAVVALGTGVALARLGEPAQPTPVGPPGPVIESPVVTDPSVDPSAGPSVPPSSPPVVPPNNDRLLSGKRQVTIVRTGAFEAGLSLLDDGRLAEVDGDEGRQLFVFTPSGPDTYQIRTAEPGTDLTDTCWEVRSSGSQPLRVEAAPCAQDEPRQQFTVVRDGEATYAISSHSAYLQESRTWGLILEEAGDAPATTWFRLVDNGPAPE
;
A
#
# COMPACT_ATOMS: atom_id res chain seq x y z
N MET A 1 20.98 -39.87 25.88
CA MET A 1 21.15 -40.97 24.92
C MET A 1 19.82 -41.47 24.31
N SER A 2 18.66 -40.87 24.60
CA SER A 2 17.35 -41.33 24.06
C SER A 2 16.93 -40.62 22.76
N SER A 3 17.55 -39.48 22.45
CA SER A 3 17.19 -38.62 21.32
C SER A 3 17.65 -39.19 19.97
N ASP A 4 18.80 -39.86 19.97
CA ASP A 4 19.42 -40.38 18.74
C ASP A 4 18.60 -41.54 18.15
N HIS A 5 18.04 -42.40 19.01
CA HIS A 5 17.17 -43.50 18.59
C HIS A 5 15.84 -43.03 18.00
N GLN A 6 15.28 -41.90 18.47
CA GLN A 6 14.06 -41.33 17.89
C GLN A 6 14.30 -40.77 16.49
N LEU A 7 15.47 -40.17 16.25
CA LEU A 7 15.83 -39.64 14.93
C LEU A 7 16.02 -40.77 13.92
N ASP A 8 16.72 -41.83 14.33
CA ASP A 8 16.95 -43.00 13.48
C ASP A 8 15.65 -43.72 13.09
N ASP A 9 14.68 -43.81 14.02
CA ASP A 9 13.39 -44.41 13.73
C ASP A 9 12.50 -43.52 12.85
N ALA A 10 12.57 -42.19 13.02
CA ALA A 10 11.87 -41.26 12.13
C ALA A 10 12.44 -41.31 10.69
N LEU A 11 13.76 -41.37 10.55
CA LEU A 11 14.43 -41.51 9.25
C LEU A 11 14.12 -42.86 8.60
N ARG A 12 14.08 -43.94 9.38
CA ARG A 12 13.72 -45.29 8.90
C ARG A 12 12.24 -45.39 8.50
N ALA A 13 11.35 -44.65 9.16
CA ALA A 13 9.94 -44.53 8.77
C ALA A 13 9.79 -43.77 7.44
N LEU A 14 10.49 -42.64 7.27
CA LEU A 14 10.49 -41.86 6.04
C LEU A 14 11.05 -42.65 4.85
N ALA A 15 12.11 -43.42 5.05
CA ALA A 15 12.71 -44.26 4.01
C ALA A 15 11.76 -45.38 3.53
N ARG A 16 10.92 -45.93 4.41
CA ARG A 16 9.89 -46.92 4.02
C ARG A 16 8.75 -46.28 3.23
N GLN A 17 8.46 -44.99 3.48
CA GLN A 17 7.38 -44.27 2.82
C GLN A 17 7.78 -43.77 1.41
N GLY A 18 9.07 -43.55 1.16
CA GLY A 18 9.60 -43.18 -0.17
C GLY A 18 9.60 -44.32 -1.21
N GLY A 19 9.41 -45.57 -0.79
CA GLY A 19 9.40 -46.74 -1.68
C GLY A 19 8.08 -47.02 -2.41
N GLN A 20 7.00 -46.31 -2.07
CA GLN A 20 5.69 -46.43 -2.73
C GLN A 20 5.49 -45.36 -3.82
N GLY A 21 6.52 -45.11 -4.61
CA GLY A 21 6.47 -44.26 -5.79
C GLY A 21 5.62 -44.89 -6.89
N GLY A 22 4.31 -44.69 -6.82
CA GLY A 22 3.43 -44.86 -7.97
C GLY A 22 3.88 -43.95 -9.13
N PRO A 23 3.57 -44.33 -10.39
CA PRO A 23 4.01 -43.57 -11.56
C PRO A 23 3.60 -42.09 -11.43
N ILE A 24 4.56 -41.19 -11.70
CA ILE A 24 4.34 -39.74 -11.70
C ILE A 24 3.21 -39.46 -12.70
N PRO A 25 2.08 -38.88 -12.25
CA PRO A 25 0.95 -38.63 -13.13
C PRO A 25 1.37 -37.65 -14.23
N ALA A 26 1.05 -37.99 -15.48
CA ALA A 26 1.37 -37.16 -16.63
C ALA A 26 0.75 -35.77 -16.46
N VAL A 27 1.39 -34.74 -17.01
CA VAL A 27 0.97 -33.32 -16.92
C VAL A 27 -0.51 -33.11 -17.32
N THR A 28 -1.07 -34.01 -18.14
CA THR A 28 -2.49 -34.03 -18.51
C THR A 28 -3.44 -34.36 -17.35
N ASP A 29 -3.01 -35.15 -16.37
CA ASP A 29 -3.82 -35.51 -15.20
C ASP A 29 -3.94 -34.35 -14.20
N ILE A 30 -2.95 -33.45 -14.15
CA ILE A 30 -2.99 -32.24 -13.34
C ILE A 30 -4.07 -31.29 -13.87
N ARG A 31 -4.14 -31.07 -15.19
CA ARG A 31 -5.21 -30.29 -15.83
C ARG A 31 -6.60 -30.90 -15.58
N ARG A 32 -6.72 -32.23 -15.70
CA ARG A 32 -7.99 -32.95 -15.49
C ARG A 32 -8.50 -32.86 -14.04
N ARG A 33 -7.60 -32.88 -13.05
CA ARG A 33 -7.94 -32.68 -11.62
C ARG A 33 -8.35 -31.23 -11.32
N GLY A 34 -7.75 -30.25 -11.98
CA GLY A 34 -8.14 -28.84 -11.89
C GLY A 34 -9.57 -28.61 -12.39
N ASP A 35 -9.90 -29.15 -13.55
CA ASP A 35 -11.20 -28.92 -14.19
C ASP A 35 -12.38 -29.56 -13.44
N THR A 36 -12.15 -30.73 -12.81
CA THR A 36 -13.19 -31.40 -12.00
C THR A 36 -13.49 -30.65 -10.70
N ARG A 37 -12.51 -30.01 -10.06
CA ARG A 37 -12.76 -29.09 -8.93
C ARG A 37 -13.52 -27.84 -9.37
N ARG A 38 -13.20 -27.28 -10.55
CA ARG A 38 -13.88 -26.10 -11.11
C ARG A 38 -15.35 -26.36 -11.40
N ARG A 39 -15.71 -27.56 -11.88
CA ARG A 39 -17.11 -27.94 -12.14
C ARG A 39 -17.95 -28.12 -10.87
N ARG A 40 -17.40 -28.71 -9.80
CA ARG A 40 -18.14 -28.89 -8.53
C ARG A 40 -18.52 -27.57 -7.84
N ARG A 41 -17.75 -26.50 -8.05
CA ARG A 41 -18.04 -25.17 -7.47
C ARG A 41 -19.11 -24.37 -8.22
N ARG A 42 -19.46 -24.75 -9.47
CA ARG A 42 -20.48 -24.03 -10.28
C ARG A 42 -21.90 -24.57 -10.12
N THR A 43 -22.09 -25.69 -9.42
CA THR A 43 -23.41 -26.28 -9.14
C THR A 43 -23.97 -25.94 -7.75
N GLY A 44 -23.30 -25.08 -6.98
CA GLY A 44 -23.67 -24.76 -5.59
C GLY A 44 -24.30 -23.38 -5.37
N SER A 45 -24.68 -22.65 -6.43
CA SER A 45 -25.11 -21.23 -6.33
C SER A 45 -26.45 -20.96 -7.01
N VAL A 46 -27.42 -21.87 -6.92
CA VAL A 46 -28.82 -21.62 -7.33
C VAL A 46 -29.77 -22.26 -6.31
N ALA A 47 -29.72 -21.79 -5.06
CA ALA A 47 -30.80 -21.99 -4.08
C ALA A 47 -30.54 -21.10 -2.86
N LEU A 48 -31.04 -19.85 -2.89
CA LEU A 48 -31.55 -19.09 -1.73
C LEU A 48 -31.90 -17.67 -2.20
N ALA A 49 -32.93 -17.60 -3.05
CA ALA A 49 -33.65 -16.37 -3.35
C ALA A 49 -35.13 -16.65 -3.07
N ALA A 50 -35.55 -16.50 -1.82
CA ALA A 50 -36.97 -16.43 -1.46
C ALA A 50 -37.15 -15.90 -0.02
N VAL A 51 -37.98 -14.85 0.12
CA VAL A 51 -38.65 -14.35 1.35
C VAL A 51 -37.75 -13.50 2.28
N ALA A 52 -38.00 -12.22 2.59
CA ALA A 52 -39.27 -11.59 2.95
C ALA A 52 -39.33 -10.09 2.58
N VAL A 53 -40.50 -9.66 2.10
CA VAL A 53 -40.95 -8.28 1.97
C VAL A 53 -41.91 -7.97 3.14
N VAL A 54 -42.01 -6.69 3.50
CA VAL A 54 -43.08 -6.03 4.29
C VAL A 54 -42.85 -5.91 5.80
N ALA A 55 -42.49 -4.69 6.23
CA ALA A 55 -43.14 -4.05 7.37
C ALA A 55 -43.15 -2.52 7.17
N LEU A 56 -44.31 -2.01 6.76
CA LEU A 56 -44.70 -0.60 6.78
C LEU A 56 -44.87 -0.13 8.23
N GLY A 57 -44.40 1.08 8.54
CA GLY A 57 -44.63 1.74 9.82
C GLY A 57 -44.53 3.25 9.69
N THR A 58 -45.59 3.86 9.19
CA THR A 58 -45.86 5.31 9.16
C THR A 58 -46.00 5.90 10.56
N GLY A 59 -45.38 7.06 10.80
CA GLY A 59 -45.65 7.96 11.93
C GLY A 59 -45.32 9.40 11.52
N VAL A 60 -46.29 10.30 11.68
CA VAL A 60 -46.45 11.59 11.00
C VAL A 60 -46.38 12.76 11.99
N ALA A 61 -45.79 13.90 11.56
CA ALA A 61 -46.05 15.31 11.95
C ALA A 61 -45.72 15.78 13.39
N LEU A 62 -45.42 17.06 13.72
CA LEU A 62 -45.16 18.34 13.03
C LEU A 62 -44.67 19.38 14.09
N ALA A 63 -44.05 20.47 13.61
CA ALA A 63 -43.89 21.85 14.17
C ALA A 63 -42.42 22.25 14.46
N ARG A 64 -41.77 23.14 13.66
CA ARG A 64 -41.87 24.64 13.58
C ARG A 64 -41.45 25.30 14.91
N LEU A 65 -40.57 26.31 15.01
CA LEU A 65 -40.10 27.43 14.18
C LEU A 65 -38.75 27.93 14.73
N GLY A 66 -37.91 28.60 13.91
CA GLY A 66 -36.84 29.45 14.44
C GLY A 66 -35.70 29.80 13.46
N GLU A 67 -36.00 30.62 12.46
CA GLU A 67 -35.03 31.53 11.80
C GLU A 67 -35.31 32.95 12.36
N PRO A 68 -34.44 33.99 12.23
CA PRO A 68 -33.17 34.06 11.50
C PRO A 68 -32.03 34.82 12.21
N ALA A 69 -30.79 34.72 11.69
CA ALA A 69 -29.82 35.84 11.57
C ALA A 69 -28.52 35.37 10.89
N GLN A 70 -28.29 35.85 9.66
CA GLN A 70 -26.95 36.08 9.08
C GLN A 70 -26.57 37.56 9.33
N PRO A 71 -25.37 38.08 8.99
CA PRO A 71 -24.03 37.48 8.80
C PRO A 71 -22.93 38.26 9.58
N THR A 72 -21.68 37.77 9.62
CA THR A 72 -20.44 38.52 9.31
C THR A 72 -19.19 37.70 9.70
N PRO A 73 -18.31 37.33 8.75
CA PRO A 73 -16.93 36.95 9.06
C PRO A 73 -16.06 38.22 9.06
N VAL A 74 -15.42 38.47 10.20
CA VAL A 74 -14.37 39.48 10.35
C VAL A 74 -13.05 38.88 9.86
N GLY A 75 -12.36 39.60 8.98
CA GLY A 75 -10.91 39.48 8.79
C GLY A 75 -10.35 40.88 8.49
N PRO A 76 -9.03 41.06 8.33
CA PRO A 76 -7.86 40.42 8.98
C PRO A 76 -7.10 41.46 9.86
N PRO A 77 -6.17 41.07 10.77
CA PRO A 77 -5.17 42.02 11.23
C PRO A 77 -4.09 42.21 10.16
N GLY A 78 -3.92 43.47 9.74
CA GLY A 78 -2.84 43.94 8.86
C GLY A 78 -1.46 43.96 9.52
N PRO A 79 -0.44 44.44 8.79
CA PRO A 79 0.97 44.22 9.10
C PRO A 79 1.49 45.19 10.16
N VAL A 80 2.37 44.71 11.04
CA VAL A 80 3.19 45.60 11.87
C VAL A 80 4.60 45.57 11.29
N ILE A 81 4.96 46.70 10.66
CA ILE A 81 6.33 47.06 10.34
C ILE A 81 6.91 47.64 11.62
N GLU A 82 7.90 46.97 12.21
CA GLU A 82 8.82 47.58 13.16
C GLU A 82 10.26 47.37 12.67
N SER A 83 10.78 48.42 12.04
CA SER A 83 12.17 48.89 12.19
C SER A 83 12.06 50.20 12.98
N PRO A 84 13.01 50.58 13.86
CA PRO A 84 14.44 50.60 13.59
C PRO A 84 15.34 50.30 14.82
N VAL A 85 16.66 50.18 14.59
CA VAL A 85 17.68 51.13 15.12
C VAL A 85 19.07 50.58 14.81
N VAL A 86 19.85 51.47 14.20
CA VAL A 86 21.28 51.35 13.92
C VAL A 86 22.06 51.41 15.23
N THR A 87 23.01 50.50 15.44
CA THR A 87 24.23 50.82 16.19
C THR A 87 25.36 49.89 15.75
N ASP A 88 26.24 50.46 14.92
CA ASP A 88 27.62 50.02 14.75
C ASP A 88 28.44 50.62 15.93
N PRO A 89 29.40 49.88 16.52
CA PRO A 89 30.77 50.18 16.14
C PRO A 89 31.69 48.95 16.02
N SER A 90 32.29 48.83 14.84
CA SER A 90 33.67 48.45 14.50
C SER A 90 34.64 48.22 15.68
N VAL A 91 35.13 46.98 15.83
CA VAL A 91 36.54 46.64 16.18
C VAL A 91 36.91 45.27 15.56
N ASP A 92 38.08 45.21 14.95
CA ASP A 92 38.70 44.15 14.13
C ASP A 92 39.43 43.05 14.99
N PRO A 93 40.25 42.14 14.44
CA PRO A 93 39.97 40.72 14.18
C PRO A 93 40.62 39.77 15.21
N SER A 94 40.02 38.58 15.42
CA SER A 94 40.76 37.46 16.02
C SER A 94 40.36 36.12 15.41
N ALA A 95 41.37 35.46 14.89
CA ALA A 95 41.32 34.16 14.23
C ALA A 95 40.74 33.07 15.15
N GLY A 96 39.68 32.42 14.67
CA GLY A 96 39.17 31.16 15.20
C GLY A 96 39.06 30.14 14.05
N PRO A 97 39.35 28.86 14.27
CA PRO A 97 39.51 27.89 13.20
C PRO A 97 38.19 27.69 12.43
N SER A 98 38.29 27.78 11.11
CA SER A 98 37.21 27.53 10.16
C SER A 98 36.76 26.07 10.29
N VAL A 99 35.61 25.85 10.92
CA VAL A 99 34.90 24.57 10.83
C VAL A 99 34.22 24.58 9.45
N PRO A 100 34.54 23.63 8.55
CA PRO A 100 33.86 23.58 7.27
C PRO A 100 32.36 23.35 7.52
N PRO A 101 31.45 23.98 6.75
CA PRO A 101 30.04 23.67 6.84
C PRO A 101 29.86 22.19 6.50
N SER A 102 29.38 21.41 7.49
CA SER A 102 28.89 20.05 7.25
C SER A 102 27.86 20.13 6.13
N SER A 103 28.25 19.65 4.96
CA SER A 103 27.31 19.44 3.87
C SER A 103 26.25 18.47 4.38
N PRO A 104 24.95 18.71 4.14
CA PRO A 104 23.93 17.72 4.43
C PRO A 104 24.29 16.42 3.70
N PRO A 105 24.03 15.24 4.29
CA PRO A 105 24.35 13.98 3.65
C PRO A 105 23.66 13.95 2.28
N VAL A 106 24.47 13.87 1.22
CA VAL A 106 23.98 13.55 -0.12
C VAL A 106 23.49 12.11 -0.03
N VAL A 107 22.18 11.94 0.16
CA VAL A 107 21.53 10.64 0.03
C VAL A 107 21.78 10.21 -1.42
N PRO A 108 22.51 9.10 -1.66
CA PRO A 108 22.74 8.64 -3.02
C PRO A 108 21.38 8.35 -3.67
N PRO A 109 21.18 8.70 -4.95
CA PRO A 109 19.95 8.36 -5.64
C PRO A 109 19.72 6.86 -5.50
N ASN A 110 18.52 6.48 -5.07
CA ASN A 110 18.14 5.09 -4.88
C ASN A 110 18.16 4.39 -6.25
N ASN A 111 19.31 3.81 -6.62
CA ASN A 111 19.56 3.16 -7.92
C ASN A 111 18.87 1.78 -8.02
N ASP A 112 17.75 1.62 -7.32
CA ASP A 112 16.99 0.40 -7.32
C ASP A 112 16.28 0.23 -8.66
N ARG A 113 16.67 -0.83 -9.38
CA ARG A 113 16.09 -1.18 -10.67
C ARG A 113 14.57 -1.39 -10.58
N LEU A 114 14.05 -1.84 -9.44
CA LEU A 114 12.61 -2.06 -9.26
C LEU A 114 11.82 -0.75 -9.19
N LEU A 115 12.47 0.34 -8.81
CA LEU A 115 11.87 1.67 -8.67
C LEU A 115 12.10 2.55 -9.90
N SER A 116 12.60 1.99 -11.00
CA SER A 116 13.04 2.78 -12.17
C SER A 116 11.93 3.08 -13.18
N GLY A 117 10.68 2.67 -12.92
CA GLY A 117 9.57 2.71 -13.89
C GLY A 117 9.63 1.69 -15.02
N LYS A 118 10.70 0.88 -15.08
CA LYS A 118 10.95 -0.09 -16.18
C LYS A 118 10.66 -1.52 -15.81
N ARG A 119 10.28 -1.77 -14.55
CA ARG A 119 9.94 -3.08 -14.02
C ARG A 119 8.52 -3.05 -13.51
N GLN A 120 7.79 -4.13 -13.75
CA GLN A 120 6.56 -4.40 -13.04
C GLN A 120 6.85 -5.32 -11.87
N VAL A 121 6.20 -5.08 -10.75
CA VAL A 121 6.41 -5.81 -9.50
C VAL A 121 5.11 -6.22 -8.86
N THR A 122 5.13 -7.34 -8.14
CA THR A 122 4.14 -7.63 -7.12
C THR A 122 4.65 -7.09 -5.78
N ILE A 123 3.75 -6.59 -4.94
CA ILE A 123 4.12 -6.07 -3.61
C ILE A 123 3.58 -7.03 -2.56
N VAL A 124 4.44 -7.53 -1.68
CA VAL A 124 4.10 -8.56 -0.69
C VAL A 124 4.56 -8.11 0.68
N ARG A 125 3.68 -8.12 1.68
CA ARG A 125 4.07 -7.80 3.06
C ARG A 125 5.02 -8.88 3.61
N THR A 126 6.09 -8.46 4.28
CA THR A 126 7.16 -9.34 4.80
C THR A 126 6.67 -10.41 5.78
N GLY A 127 5.62 -10.11 6.56
CA GLY A 127 4.98 -11.04 7.51
C GLY A 127 3.76 -11.79 6.98
N ALA A 128 3.37 -11.59 5.72
CA ALA A 128 2.27 -12.33 5.09
C ALA A 128 2.78 -13.62 4.44
N PHE A 129 2.03 -14.72 4.61
CA PHE A 129 2.24 -15.95 3.84
C PHE A 129 1.30 -15.89 2.64
N GLU A 130 1.87 -15.81 1.44
CA GLU A 130 1.16 -15.86 0.14
C GLU A 130 0.27 -14.66 -0.22
N ALA A 131 -0.05 -13.75 0.70
CA ALA A 131 -0.86 -12.57 0.40
C ALA A 131 -0.07 -11.44 -0.31
N GLY A 132 -0.57 -11.00 -1.46
CA GLY A 132 -0.05 -9.87 -2.24
C GLY A 132 -0.98 -8.65 -2.18
N LEU A 133 -0.42 -7.46 -2.40
CA LEU A 133 -1.23 -6.26 -2.61
C LEU A 133 -1.97 -6.36 -3.95
N SER A 134 -3.25 -6.03 -3.93
CA SER A 134 -4.09 -5.95 -5.11
C SER A 134 -5.00 -4.73 -5.09
N LEU A 135 -5.13 -4.12 -6.25
CA LEU A 135 -6.13 -3.10 -6.52
C LEU A 135 -7.40 -3.80 -7.01
N LEU A 136 -8.39 -3.90 -6.14
CA LEU A 136 -9.64 -4.64 -6.37
C LEU A 136 -10.55 -3.92 -7.39
N ASP A 137 -11.58 -4.63 -7.84
CA ASP A 137 -12.58 -4.12 -8.79
C ASP A 137 -13.43 -2.98 -8.20
N ASP A 138 -13.59 -2.94 -6.88
CA ASP A 138 -14.23 -1.82 -6.17
C ASP A 138 -13.32 -0.59 -6.05
N GLY A 139 -12.09 -0.68 -6.59
CA GLY A 139 -11.09 0.38 -6.60
C GLY A 139 -10.23 0.43 -5.35
N ARG A 140 -10.47 -0.38 -4.32
CA ARG A 140 -9.67 -0.32 -3.09
C ARG A 140 -8.40 -1.16 -3.19
N LEU A 141 -7.33 -0.68 -2.57
CA LEU A 141 -6.13 -1.48 -2.33
C LEU A 141 -6.37 -2.44 -1.13
N ALA A 142 -6.05 -3.71 -1.29
CA ALA A 142 -6.18 -4.75 -0.26
C ALA A 142 -5.04 -5.78 -0.33
N GLU A 143 -4.85 -6.55 0.74
CA GLU A 143 -4.09 -7.81 0.68
C GLU A 143 -5.03 -8.94 0.24
N VAL A 144 -4.59 -9.76 -0.72
CA VAL A 144 -5.33 -10.93 -1.23
C VAL A 144 -4.41 -12.14 -1.37
N ASP A 145 -4.94 -13.33 -1.12
CA ASP A 145 -4.21 -14.60 -1.25
C ASP A 145 -4.23 -15.18 -2.68
N GLY A 146 -5.11 -14.67 -3.55
CA GLY A 146 -5.38 -15.20 -4.88
C GLY A 146 -4.91 -14.30 -6.02
N ASP A 147 -5.62 -14.36 -7.14
CA ASP A 147 -5.39 -13.55 -8.36
C ASP A 147 -6.47 -12.46 -8.54
N GLU A 148 -7.18 -12.10 -7.46
CA GLU A 148 -8.21 -11.07 -7.50
C GLU A 148 -7.59 -9.69 -7.77
N GLY A 149 -8.28 -8.87 -8.56
CA GLY A 149 -7.88 -7.50 -8.88
C GLY A 149 -6.59 -7.40 -9.69
N ARG A 150 -5.94 -6.23 -9.61
CA ARG A 150 -4.68 -5.92 -10.31
C ARG A 150 -3.53 -5.94 -9.31
N GLN A 151 -2.57 -6.84 -9.50
CA GLN A 151 -1.48 -7.11 -8.55
C GLN A 151 -0.09 -6.73 -9.06
N LEU A 152 0.00 -6.35 -10.33
CA LEU A 152 1.24 -5.90 -10.95
C LEU A 152 1.25 -4.38 -10.95
N PHE A 153 2.30 -3.81 -10.40
CA PHE A 153 2.48 -2.37 -10.24
C PHE A 153 3.81 -1.92 -10.84
N VAL A 154 3.86 -0.66 -11.27
CA VAL A 154 5.07 -0.01 -11.74
C VAL A 154 5.29 1.26 -10.92
N PHE A 155 6.48 1.39 -10.36
CA PHE A 155 6.90 2.58 -9.62
C PHE A 155 7.55 3.56 -10.59
N THR A 156 6.83 4.61 -10.97
CA THR A 156 7.32 5.64 -11.90
C THR A 156 7.89 6.82 -11.12
N PRO A 157 9.20 7.11 -11.24
CA PRO A 157 9.79 8.25 -10.54
C PRO A 157 9.15 9.59 -10.96
N SER A 158 8.76 10.40 -9.97
CA SER A 158 8.28 11.78 -10.16
C SER A 158 9.14 12.82 -9.44
N GLY A 159 10.15 12.38 -8.69
CA GLY A 159 11.13 13.23 -8.02
C GLY A 159 12.18 12.40 -7.26
N PRO A 160 13.04 13.05 -6.46
CA PRO A 160 13.95 12.33 -5.56
C PRO A 160 13.15 11.51 -4.55
N ASP A 161 13.30 10.18 -4.59
CA ASP A 161 12.59 9.21 -3.74
C ASP A 161 11.05 9.30 -3.77
N THR A 162 10.49 10.04 -4.75
CA THR A 162 9.06 10.21 -4.96
C THR A 162 8.63 9.46 -6.21
N TYR A 163 7.53 8.72 -6.08
CA TYR A 163 7.02 7.82 -7.10
C TYR A 163 5.52 7.96 -7.25
N GLN A 164 5.04 7.83 -8.48
CA GLN A 164 3.67 7.47 -8.77
C GLN A 164 3.60 5.95 -8.93
N ILE A 165 2.66 5.30 -8.24
CA ILE A 165 2.48 3.85 -8.30
C ILE A 165 1.29 3.55 -9.22
N ARG A 166 1.57 3.02 -10.40
CA ARG A 166 0.56 2.68 -11.41
C ARG A 166 0.33 1.18 -11.47
N THR A 167 -0.86 0.75 -11.88
CA THR A 167 -1.06 -0.64 -12.31
C THR A 167 -0.26 -0.89 -13.59
N ALA A 168 0.30 -2.09 -13.75
CA ALA A 168 1.02 -2.44 -14.98
C ALA A 168 0.04 -2.59 -16.15
N GLU A 169 -1.13 -3.18 -15.90
CA GLU A 169 -2.20 -3.27 -16.89
C GLU A 169 -3.19 -2.12 -16.72
N PRO A 170 -3.69 -1.53 -17.82
CA PRO A 170 -4.68 -0.46 -17.75
C PRO A 170 -6.00 -0.96 -17.14
N GLY A 171 -6.80 -0.01 -16.66
CA GLY A 171 -8.16 -0.27 -16.18
C GLY A 171 -9.08 -0.84 -17.26
N THR A 172 -10.26 -1.29 -16.85
CA THR A 172 -11.28 -1.84 -17.79
C THR A 172 -11.77 -0.81 -18.81
N ASP A 173 -11.61 0.47 -18.51
CA ASP A 173 -11.87 1.62 -19.37
C ASP A 173 -10.65 2.05 -20.19
N LEU A 174 -9.58 1.24 -20.18
CA LEU A 174 -8.28 1.50 -20.81
C LEU A 174 -7.55 2.72 -20.25
N THR A 175 -7.93 3.20 -19.07
CA THR A 175 -7.22 4.31 -18.42
C THR A 175 -6.06 3.78 -17.58
N ASP A 176 -4.94 4.50 -17.64
CA ASP A 176 -3.85 4.29 -16.68
C ASP A 176 -4.38 4.56 -15.28
N THR A 177 -4.28 3.55 -14.43
CA THR A 177 -4.77 3.60 -13.06
C THR A 177 -3.60 3.74 -12.10
N CYS A 178 -3.67 4.77 -11.27
CA CYS A 178 -2.69 5.07 -10.23
C CYS A 178 -3.30 4.88 -8.85
N TRP A 179 -2.44 4.59 -7.88
CA TRP A 179 -2.77 4.66 -6.47
C TRP A 179 -3.01 6.13 -6.09
N GLU A 180 -4.10 6.39 -5.39
CA GLU A 180 -4.39 7.69 -4.80
C GLU A 180 -4.81 7.54 -3.34
N VAL A 181 -4.25 8.37 -2.48
CA VAL A 181 -4.66 8.44 -1.08
C VAL A 181 -6.02 9.14 -0.96
N ARG A 182 -6.99 8.45 -0.39
CA ARG A 182 -8.34 8.95 -0.13
C ARG A 182 -8.60 9.03 1.37
N SER A 183 -9.28 10.09 1.76
CA SER A 183 -9.84 10.26 3.11
C SER A 183 -11.35 10.15 3.02
N SER A 184 -11.95 9.44 3.98
CA SER A 184 -13.41 9.31 4.12
C SER A 184 -13.85 9.81 5.49
N GLY A 185 -13.62 11.10 5.75
CA GLY A 185 -14.01 11.77 6.99
C GLY A 185 -13.20 11.25 8.19
N SER A 186 -13.86 10.57 9.13
CA SER A 186 -13.22 10.00 10.32
C SER A 186 -12.60 8.61 10.09
N GLN A 187 -12.71 8.05 8.90
CA GLN A 187 -12.06 6.78 8.56
C GLN A 187 -10.56 6.97 8.32
N PRO A 188 -9.73 5.94 8.58
CA PRO A 188 -8.32 5.97 8.23
C PRO A 188 -8.11 6.28 6.75
N LEU A 189 -6.96 6.88 6.43
CA LEU A 189 -6.54 7.09 5.05
C LEU A 189 -6.39 5.73 4.35
N ARG A 190 -6.81 5.66 3.09
CA ARG A 190 -6.73 4.45 2.28
C ARG A 190 -6.19 4.76 0.91
N VAL A 191 -5.66 3.74 0.24
CA VAL A 191 -5.28 3.82 -1.15
C VAL A 191 -6.42 3.28 -2.01
N GLU A 192 -6.80 4.06 -3.02
CA GLU A 192 -7.81 3.70 -4.00
C GLU A 192 -7.28 3.93 -5.43
N ALA A 193 -7.93 3.33 -6.41
CA ALA A 193 -7.68 3.58 -7.82
C ALA A 193 -8.18 4.97 -8.21
N ALA A 194 -7.35 5.67 -8.99
CA ALA A 194 -7.73 6.88 -9.68
C ALA A 194 -7.04 6.94 -11.05
N PRO A 195 -7.57 7.71 -12.02
CA PRO A 195 -6.82 8.05 -13.22
C PRO A 195 -5.48 8.70 -12.86
N CYS A 196 -4.40 8.28 -13.53
CA CYS A 196 -3.09 8.86 -13.28
C CYS A 196 -3.04 10.36 -13.61
N ALA A 197 -2.57 11.16 -12.66
CA ALA A 197 -2.34 12.60 -12.81
C ALA A 197 -0.97 12.97 -12.23
N GLN A 198 -0.06 13.47 -13.06
CA GLN A 198 1.36 13.66 -12.66
C GLN A 198 1.54 14.63 -11.49
N ASP A 199 0.70 15.67 -11.43
CA ASP A 199 0.80 16.73 -10.42
C ASP A 199 -0.17 16.53 -9.24
N GLU A 200 -0.90 15.40 -9.17
CA GLU A 200 -1.82 15.13 -8.05
C GLU A 200 -1.03 14.69 -6.81
N PRO A 201 -0.96 15.51 -5.74
CA PRO A 201 -0.13 15.18 -4.58
C PRO A 201 -0.55 13.88 -3.90
N ARG A 202 -1.85 13.54 -3.91
CA ARG A 202 -2.35 12.30 -3.31
C ARG A 202 -1.91 11.04 -4.07
N GLN A 203 -1.34 11.18 -5.26
CA GLN A 203 -0.75 10.09 -6.04
C GLN A 203 0.77 10.02 -5.92
N GLN A 204 1.38 10.88 -5.09
CA GLN A 204 2.82 10.90 -4.83
C GLN A 204 3.13 10.10 -3.56
N PHE A 205 4.00 9.11 -3.72
CA PHE A 205 4.44 8.21 -2.67
C PHE A 205 5.95 8.29 -2.49
N THR A 206 6.41 8.23 -1.25
CA THR A 206 7.82 8.01 -0.93
C THR A 206 8.04 6.53 -0.67
N VAL A 207 9.12 5.98 -1.21
CA VAL A 207 9.49 4.57 -1.03
C VAL A 207 10.88 4.50 -0.44
N VAL A 208 10.95 4.16 0.84
CA VAL A 208 12.22 4.08 1.58
C VAL A 208 12.59 2.61 1.72
N ARG A 209 13.79 2.26 1.25
CA ARG A 209 14.36 0.93 1.43
C ARG A 209 14.97 0.83 2.82
N ASP A 210 14.68 -0.26 3.52
CA ASP A 210 15.45 -0.73 4.68
C ASP A 210 16.34 -1.90 4.27
N GLY A 211 17.44 -2.10 5.01
CA GLY A 211 18.61 -2.89 4.61
C GLY A 211 18.32 -4.14 3.77
N GLU A 212 17.44 -5.03 4.25
CA GLU A 212 17.11 -6.33 3.64
C GLU A 212 16.28 -6.28 2.33
N ALA A 213 16.37 -5.20 1.55
CA ALA A 213 15.53 -4.96 0.36
C ALA A 213 14.02 -5.05 0.68
N THR A 214 13.68 -4.58 1.88
CA THR A 214 12.31 -4.32 2.31
C THR A 214 12.04 -2.84 2.17
N TYR A 215 10.77 -2.47 2.01
CA TYR A 215 10.38 -1.11 1.71
C TYR A 215 9.25 -0.66 2.62
N ALA A 216 9.37 0.55 3.11
CA ALA A 216 8.27 1.32 3.65
C ALA A 216 7.73 2.21 2.53
N ILE A 217 6.40 2.20 2.36
CA ILE A 217 5.71 3.02 1.37
C ILE A 217 4.90 4.05 2.16
N SER A 218 5.06 5.33 1.84
CA SER A 218 4.36 6.42 2.53
C SER A 218 3.83 7.47 1.56
N SER A 219 2.90 8.29 2.04
CA SER A 219 2.45 9.52 1.39
C SER A 219 2.22 10.56 2.48
N HIS A 220 2.79 11.76 2.32
CA HIS A 220 2.68 12.84 3.30
C HIS A 220 2.96 12.41 4.75
N SER A 221 4.04 11.63 4.96
CA SER A 221 4.44 11.09 6.28
C SER A 221 3.50 10.05 6.91
N ALA A 222 2.39 9.69 6.24
CA ALA A 222 1.59 8.53 6.60
C ALA A 222 2.13 7.29 5.88
N TYR A 223 2.44 6.24 6.64
CA TYR A 223 2.98 4.98 6.11
C TYR A 223 1.87 3.98 5.86
N LEU A 224 2.00 3.19 4.80
CA LEU A 224 1.10 2.08 4.52
C LEU A 224 1.29 0.99 5.58
N GLN A 225 0.24 0.70 6.33
CA GLN A 225 0.21 -0.25 7.43
C GLN A 225 -0.89 -1.31 7.24
N GLU A 226 -0.66 -2.49 7.80
CA GLU A 226 -1.73 -3.48 8.02
C GLU A 226 -2.47 -3.17 9.33
N SER A 227 -3.79 -3.12 9.24
CA SER A 227 -4.69 -3.00 10.38
C SER A 227 -5.63 -4.19 10.43
N ARG A 228 -5.66 -4.88 11.57
CA ARG A 228 -6.59 -6.00 11.81
C ARG A 228 -8.06 -5.64 11.62
N THR A 229 -8.41 -4.37 11.84
CA THR A 229 -9.79 -3.89 11.76
C THR A 229 -10.15 -3.37 10.38
N TRP A 230 -9.20 -2.71 9.71
CA TRP A 230 -9.47 -1.93 8.51
C TRP A 230 -8.78 -2.44 7.24
N GLY A 231 -7.96 -3.49 7.38
CA GLY A 231 -7.06 -3.96 6.32
C GLY A 231 -5.92 -2.97 6.11
N LEU A 232 -5.56 -2.71 4.86
CA LEU A 232 -4.53 -1.74 4.53
C LEU A 232 -5.01 -0.31 4.70
N ILE A 233 -4.23 0.48 5.44
CA ILE A 233 -4.48 1.89 5.70
C ILE A 233 -3.17 2.68 5.64
N LEU A 234 -3.24 3.99 5.49
CA LEU A 234 -2.12 4.89 5.73
C LEU A 234 -2.28 5.50 7.13
N GLU A 235 -1.23 5.39 7.95
CA GLU A 235 -1.19 5.89 9.31
C GLU A 235 0.00 6.83 9.49
N GLU A 236 -0.25 8.01 10.04
CA GLU A 236 0.80 8.96 10.42
C GLU A 236 1.65 8.35 11.53
N ALA A 237 2.91 8.06 11.23
CA ALA A 237 3.78 7.40 12.19
C ALA A 237 4.40 8.38 13.21
N GLY A 238 4.35 9.69 12.96
CA GLY A 238 5.05 10.68 13.79
C GLY A 238 6.54 10.34 13.91
N ASP A 239 7.03 10.24 15.15
CA ASP A 239 8.40 9.78 15.46
C ASP A 239 8.53 8.25 15.59
N ALA A 240 7.42 7.51 15.50
CA ALA A 240 7.45 6.05 15.56
C ALA A 240 7.94 5.49 14.21
N PRO A 241 8.71 4.39 14.21
CA PRO A 241 9.10 3.73 12.97
C PRO A 241 7.90 3.05 12.30
N ALA A 242 7.96 2.89 10.98
CA ALA A 242 7.02 2.05 10.26
C ALA A 242 7.07 0.60 10.77
N THR A 243 5.91 0.02 11.05
CA THR A 243 5.79 -1.36 11.57
C THR A 243 5.52 -2.38 10.46
N THR A 244 4.96 -1.94 9.33
CA THR A 244 4.70 -2.76 8.15
C THR A 244 5.74 -2.51 7.08
N TRP A 245 6.31 -3.61 6.57
CA TRP A 245 7.35 -3.62 5.55
C TRP A 245 6.97 -4.52 4.39
N PHE A 246 7.28 -4.08 3.18
CA PHE A 246 6.93 -4.77 1.94
C PHE A 246 8.18 -5.26 1.20
N ARG A 247 8.04 -6.34 0.44
CA ARG A 247 8.99 -6.79 -0.57
C ARG A 247 8.42 -6.50 -1.93
N LEU A 248 9.28 -6.04 -2.84
CA LEU A 248 8.95 -5.87 -4.25
C LEU A 248 9.49 -7.09 -5.01
N VAL A 249 8.59 -7.87 -5.60
CA VAL A 249 8.92 -9.07 -6.37
C VAL A 249 8.92 -8.71 -7.84
N ASP A 250 10.10 -8.75 -8.47
CA ASP A 250 10.27 -8.45 -9.90
C ASP A 250 9.47 -9.44 -10.78
N ASN A 251 8.58 -8.91 -11.61
CA ASN A 251 7.74 -9.67 -12.54
C ASN A 251 8.05 -9.34 -14.01
N GLY A 252 9.24 -8.77 -14.28
CA GLY A 252 9.71 -8.52 -15.64
C GLY A 252 9.66 -7.06 -16.06
N PRO A 253 9.85 -6.79 -17.37
CA PRO A 253 9.71 -5.45 -17.93
C PRO A 253 8.30 -4.89 -17.68
N ALA A 254 8.22 -3.60 -17.38
CA ALA A 254 6.95 -2.89 -17.43
C ALA A 254 6.44 -2.81 -18.88
N PRO A 255 5.11 -2.80 -19.10
CA PRO A 255 4.54 -2.50 -20.41
C PRO A 255 4.88 -1.06 -20.83
N GLU A 256 4.99 -0.85 -22.14
CA GLU A 256 5.30 0.44 -22.77
C GLU A 256 4.09 1.38 -22.78
#